data_AF-A0A941NHM5-F1
#
_entry.id   AF-A0A941NHM5-F1
#
_cell.length_a   1.000
_cell.length_b   1.000
_cell.length_c   1.000
_cell.angle_alpha   90.00
_cell.angle_beta   90.00
_cell.angle_gamma   90.00
#
_symmetry.space_group_name_H-M   'P 1'
#
loop_
_entity.id
_entity.type
_entity.pdbx_description
1 polymer ?
#
loop_
_entity_poly.entity_id
_entity_poly.type
_entity_poly.pdbx_seq_one_letter_code
_entity_poly.pdbx_strand_id
1 'polypeptide(L)' 'MDSLITAAARALAAGDPLGALNRVALLADPSALALRGIAMAQLGDFGRA' A
#
# COMPACT_ATOMS: atom_id res chain seq x y z
N MET A 1 5.41 -5.56 16.36
CA MET A 1 6.37 -4.88 15.45
C MET A 1 6.04 -5.32 14.04
N ASP A 2 5.39 -4.42 13.30
CA ASP A 2 4.38 -4.70 12.26
C ASP A 2 4.90 -5.32 10.96
N SER A 3 5.04 -6.65 10.96
CA SER A 3 5.35 -7.45 9.77
C SER A 3 4.38 -7.18 8.60
N LEU A 4 3.14 -6.80 8.89
CA LEU A 4 2.13 -6.45 7.87
C LEU A 4 2.44 -5.13 7.15
N ILE A 5 2.93 -4.11 7.88
CA ILE A 5 3.31 -2.81 7.31
C ILE A 5 4.54 -2.98 6.41
N THR A 6 5.55 -3.72 6.86
CA THR A 6 6.75 -3.99 6.05
C THR A 6 6.41 -4.81 4.80
N ALA A 7 5.50 -5.78 4.92
CA ALA A 7 5.04 -6.57 3.79
C ALA A 7 4.25 -5.71 2.78
N ALA A 8 3.41 -4.79 3.25
CA ALA A 8 2.67 -3.87 2.39
C ALA A 8 3.62 -2.88 1.67
N ALA A 9 4.60 -2.31 2.38
CA ALA A 9 5.61 -1.45 1.78
C ALA A 9 6.44 -2.18 0.70
N ARG A 10 6.78 -3.45 0.94
CA ARG A 10 7.51 -4.27 -0.04
C ARG A 10 6.66 -4.61 -1.27
N ALA A 11 5.36 -4.83 -1.10
CA ALA A 11 4.42 -5.01 -2.22
C ALA A 11 4.29 -3.74 -3.05
N LEU A 12 4.22 -2.56 -2.42
CA LEU A 12 4.25 -1.27 -3.14
C LEU A 12 5.53 -1.10 -3.95
N ALA A 13 6.70 -1.41 -3.37
CA ALA A 13 7.98 -1.30 -4.06
C ALA A 13 8.14 -2.30 -5.22
N ALA A 14 7.41 -3.43 -5.17
CA ALA A 14 7.37 -4.42 -6.23
C ALA A 14 6.39 -4.06 -7.37
N GLY A 15 5.69 -2.92 -7.28
CA GLY A 15 4.67 -2.53 -8.25
C GLY A 15 3.32 -3.23 -8.03
N ASP A 16 3.09 -3.80 -6.85
CA ASP A 16 1.82 -4.45 -6.48
C ASP A 16 1.06 -3.61 -5.42
N PRO A 17 0.46 -2.48 -5.83
CA PRO A 17 -0.29 -1.63 -4.91
C PRO A 17 -1.56 -2.32 -4.38
N LEU A 18 -2.13 -3.27 -5.12
CA LEU A 18 -3.32 -4.02 -4.68
C LEU A 18 -3.01 -4.98 -3.53
N GLY A 19 -1.91 -5.73 -3.57
CA GLY A 19 -1.51 -6.59 -2.45
C GLY A 19 -1.06 -5.81 -1.23
N ALA A 20 -0.51 -4.61 -1.42
CA ALA A 20 -0.28 -3.68 -0.32
C ALA A 20 -1.58 -3.22 0.33
N LEU A 21 -2.55 -2.77 -0.48
CA LEU A 21 -3.87 -2.37 -0.03
C LEU A 21 -4.60 -3.49 0.71
N ASN A 22 -4.55 -4.72 0.22
CA ASN A 22 -5.20 -5.86 0.86
C ASN A 22 -4.63 -6.15 2.26
N ARG A 23 -3.31 -5.94 2.44
CA ARG A 23 -2.63 -6.11 3.74
C ARG A 23 -2.95 -5.00 4.74
N VAL A 24 -3.16 -3.77 4.27
CA VAL A 24 -3.49 -2.61 5.13
C VAL A 24 -4.98 -2.32 5.22
N ALA A 25 -5.84 -2.94 4.41
CA ALA A 25 -7.29 -2.69 4.39
C ALA A 25 -7.97 -3.06 5.70
N LEU A 26 -7.44 -4.05 6.42
CA LEU A 26 -7.94 -4.45 7.75
C LEU A 26 -7.35 -3.60 8.88
N LEU A 27 -6.38 -2.72 8.60
CA LEU A 27 -5.67 -1.92 9.58
C LEU A 27 -6.03 -0.44 9.42
N ALA A 28 -6.68 0.15 10.41
CA ALA A 28 -7.01 1.58 10.43
C ALA A 28 -5.93 2.44 11.10
N ASP A 29 -4.70 1.91 11.21
CA ASP A 29 -3.58 2.63 11.81
C ASP A 29 -3.13 3.81 10.91
N PRO A 30 -2.68 4.94 11.48
CA PRO A 30 -2.10 6.04 10.71
C PRO A 30 -1.03 5.62 9.68
N SER A 31 -0.23 4.58 9.97
CA SER A 31 0.77 4.04 9.04
C SER A 31 0.12 3.32 7.84
N ALA A 32 -1.00 2.62 8.07
CA ALA A 32 -1.78 1.97 7.03
C ALA A 32 -2.49 2.98 6.13
N LEU A 33 -2.97 4.09 6.68
CA LEU A 33 -3.52 5.21 5.91
C LEU A 33 -2.47 5.86 5.00
N ALA A 34 -1.24 6.06 5.50
CA ALA A 34 -0.15 6.58 4.68
C ALA A 34 0.21 5.65 3.51
N LEU A 35 0.33 4.34 3.78
CA LEU A 35 0.60 3.34 2.73
C LEU A 35 -0.54 3.24 1.71
N ARG A 36 -1.79 3.38 2.16
CA ARG A 36 -2.97 3.41 1.28
C ARG A 36 -2.96 4.63 0.37
N GLY A 37 -2.56 5.80 0.86
CA GLY A 37 -2.36 7.00 0.04
C GLY A 37 -1.27 6.82 -1.02
N ILE A 38 -0.14 6.21 -0.65
CA ILE A 38 0.96 5.91 -1.58
C ILE A 38 0.50 4.90 -2.65
N ALA A 39 -0.23 3.86 -2.25
CA ALA A 39 -0.79 2.88 -3.18
C ALA A 39 -1.77 3.51 -4.18
N MET A 40 -2.63 4.41 -3.72
CA MET A 40 -3.58 5.13 -4.57
C MET A 40 -2.86 6.11 -5.53
N ALA A 41 -1.79 6.77 -5.07
CA ALA A 41 -0.98 7.62 -5.94
C ALA A 41 -0.31 6.81 -7.06
N GLN A 42 0.25 5.64 -6.74
CA GLN A 42 0.81 4.74 -7.75
C GLN A 42 -0.25 4.25 -8.74
N LEU A 43 -1.43 3.84 -8.27
CA LEU A 43 -2.55 3.41 -9.13
C LEU A 43 -3.07 4.54 -10.04
N GLY A 44 -3.09 5.79 -9.55
CA GLY A 44 -3.45 6.96 -10.35
C GLY A 44 -2.43 7.27 -11.46
N ASP A 45 -1.16 6.94 -11.23
CA ASP A 45 -0.10 6.97 -12.24
C ASP A 45 -0.23 5.82 -13.25
N PHE A 46 -0.57 4.60 -12.78
CA PHE A 46 -0.87 3.45 -13.65
C PHE A 46 -2.03 3.69 -14.63
N GLY A 47 -2.99 4.57 -14.30
CA GLY A 47 -4.07 4.97 -15.21
C GLY A 47 -3.71 6.09 -16.18
N ARG A 48 -2.55 6.74 -16.00
CA ARG A 48 -2.06 7.85 -16.85
C ARG A 48 -0.88 7.46 -17.76
N ALA A 49 -0.32 6.26 -17.59
CA ALA A 49 0.62 5.65 -18.54
C ALA A 49 -0.13 4.84 -19.60
#